data_AF-A0A2P9HB54-F1
#
_entry.id   AF-A0A2P9HB54-F1
#
_cell.length_a   1.000
_cell.length_b   1.000
_cell.length_c   1.000
_cell.angle_alpha   90.00
_cell.angle_beta   90.00
_cell.angle_gamma   90.00
#
_symmetry.space_group_name_H-M   'P 1'
#
loop_
_entity.id
_entity.type
_entity.pdbx_description
1 polymer ?
#
loop_
_entity_poly.entity_id
_entity_poly.type
_entity_poly.pdbx_seq_one_letter_code
_entity_poly.pdbx_strand_id
1 'polypeptide(L)'
;MQKMEEYLGITADQENSSLPDSNRNVDYENLIDILLEENNKLHLANLMLQENNDQLLHTVAFMEGRERNISQEFSPDLSNTHSEALHWLNIKIKSQRRGFLNLKKNKQKYIQRTVAALKDTGAFTENWYSSRYPDVRESGTPPIEHYVRHGFAEGRFPHPLFDTHWYLERYRDVLVSGQNPFLHYLTTGWRERRDPNKHFHVGWYLNMYKDVAEAEFEPMNHYYRFGARELRDPSRFFSTKIYINRNNNVDFDKVNPLEHFMDFLADPR
;
A
#
# COMPACT_ATOMS: atom_id res chain seq x y z
N MET A 1 13.05 -13.03 -0.16
CA MET A 1 13.24 -13.71 1.15
C MET A 1 14.70 -13.91 1.48
N GLN A 2 15.44 -14.80 0.80
CA GLN A 2 16.85 -15.07 1.11
C GLN A 2 17.78 -13.84 0.99
N LYS A 3 17.61 -13.02 -0.06
CA LYS A 3 18.32 -11.73 -0.19
C LYS A 3 17.90 -10.68 0.86
N MET A 4 16.66 -10.74 1.35
CA MET A 4 16.16 -9.87 2.42
C MET A 4 16.71 -10.29 3.78
N GLU A 5 16.81 -11.59 4.05
CA GLU A 5 17.40 -12.14 5.28
C GLU A 5 18.90 -11.83 5.37
N GLU A 6 19.60 -11.93 4.23
CA GLU A 6 21.02 -11.57 4.09
C GLU A 6 21.26 -10.07 4.30
N TYR A 7 20.39 -9.20 3.78
CA TYR A 7 20.49 -7.74 3.93
C TYR A 7 20.07 -7.23 5.32
N LEU A 8 19.09 -7.87 5.95
CA LEU A 8 18.64 -7.54 7.32
C LEU A 8 19.56 -8.13 8.41
N GLY A 9 20.51 -9.01 8.04
CA GLY A 9 21.42 -9.66 8.97
C GLY A 9 20.68 -10.51 10.02
N ILE A 10 19.53 -11.07 9.65
CA ILE A 10 18.70 -11.92 10.52
C ILE A 10 18.99 -13.37 10.11
N THR A 11 20.00 -13.98 10.71
CA THR A 11 20.13 -15.44 10.69
C THR A 11 19.20 -16.03 11.75
N ALA A 12 18.59 -17.18 11.45
CA ALA A 12 17.51 -17.79 12.22
C ALA A 12 17.88 -18.30 13.65
N ASP A 13 19.06 -17.95 14.18
CA ASP A 13 19.63 -18.56 15.39
C ASP A 13 19.87 -17.56 16.55
N GLN A 14 19.11 -16.47 16.65
CA GLN A 14 19.19 -15.55 17.81
C GLN A 14 17.85 -15.31 18.51
N GLU A 15 17.19 -16.39 18.94
CA GLU A 15 16.19 -16.36 20.02
C GLU A 15 16.89 -16.47 21.39
N ASN A 16 17.54 -15.40 21.85
CA ASN A 16 17.82 -15.04 23.26
C ASN A 16 19.12 -14.24 23.35
N SER A 17 19.00 -12.92 23.46
CA SER A 17 19.84 -12.06 24.31
C SER A 17 19.65 -10.61 23.85
N SER A 18 19.20 -9.78 24.78
CA SER A 18 19.47 -8.34 24.90
C SER A 18 19.52 -7.51 23.60
N LEU A 19 18.49 -6.68 23.41
CA LEU A 19 18.41 -5.61 22.40
C LEU A 19 19.77 -4.94 22.15
N PRO A 20 20.38 -5.08 20.96
CA PRO A 20 21.56 -4.31 20.61
C PRO A 20 21.16 -2.95 20.03
N ASP A 21 21.86 -1.96 20.57
CA ASP A 21 22.07 -0.58 20.17
C ASP A 21 21.58 -0.10 18.80
N SER A 22 20.96 1.08 18.87
CA SER A 22 20.46 1.90 17.78
C SER A 22 21.61 2.46 16.92
N ASN A 23 22.24 1.67 16.05
CA ASN A 23 23.01 2.22 14.92
C ASN A 23 23.45 1.21 13.84
N ARG A 24 22.60 0.27 13.42
CA ARG A 24 22.78 -0.32 12.08
C ARG A 24 22.21 0.67 11.08
N ASN A 25 23.10 1.44 10.46
CA ASN A 25 22.85 2.29 9.31
C ASN A 25 22.50 1.40 8.11
N VAL A 26 21.31 0.78 8.16
CA VAL A 26 20.68 0.16 7.00
C VAL A 26 20.24 1.33 6.13
N ASP A 27 20.74 1.38 4.91
CA ASP A 27 20.34 2.38 3.93
C ASP A 27 18.88 2.12 3.53
N TYR A 28 17.95 2.74 4.25
CA TYR A 28 16.52 2.44 4.17
C TYR A 28 15.90 2.86 2.85
N GLU A 29 16.40 3.94 2.25
CA GLU A 29 16.11 4.35 0.87
C GLU A 29 16.41 3.20 -0.10
N ASN A 30 17.58 2.59 0.06
CA ASN A 30 18.00 1.45 -0.76
C ASN A 30 17.12 0.21 -0.51
N LEU A 31 16.67 -0.04 0.72
CA LEU A 31 15.74 -1.14 0.99
C LEU A 31 14.36 -0.92 0.37
N ILE A 32 13.86 0.31 0.38
CA ILE A 32 12.59 0.67 -0.25
C ILE A 32 12.71 0.55 -1.76
N ASP A 33 13.82 1.01 -2.34
CA ASP A 33 14.13 0.82 -3.75
C ASP A 33 14.20 -0.67 -4.11
N ILE A 34 14.84 -1.50 -3.29
CA ILE A 34 14.90 -2.96 -3.47
C ILE A 34 13.50 -3.56 -3.43
N LEU A 35 12.67 -3.18 -2.47
CA LEU A 35 11.30 -3.70 -2.34
C LEU A 35 10.40 -3.25 -3.50
N LEU A 36 10.53 -2.00 -3.94
CA LEU A 36 9.85 -1.46 -5.13
C LEU A 36 10.30 -2.19 -6.39
N GLU A 37 11.60 -2.42 -6.54
CA GLU A 37 12.17 -3.15 -7.67
C GLU A 37 11.69 -4.62 -7.68
N GLU A 38 11.65 -5.27 -6.51
CA GLU A 38 11.18 -6.65 -6.37
C GLU A 38 9.66 -6.76 -6.62
N ASN A 39 8.88 -5.75 -6.22
CA ASN A 39 7.46 -5.67 -6.51
C ASN A 39 7.19 -5.42 -8.01
N ASN A 40 8.01 -4.59 -8.66
CA ASN A 40 7.98 -4.39 -10.11
C ASN A 40 8.36 -5.67 -10.88
N LYS A 41 9.38 -6.40 -10.41
CA LYS A 41 9.76 -7.72 -10.94
C LYS A 41 8.62 -8.73 -10.81
N LEU A 42 7.94 -8.76 -9.67
CA LEU A 42 6.74 -9.59 -9.46
C LEU A 42 5.58 -9.18 -10.38
N HIS A 43 5.38 -7.88 -10.60
CA HIS A 43 4.37 -7.40 -11.54
C HIS A 43 4.67 -7.83 -12.99
N LEU A 44 5.90 -7.67 -13.44
CA LEU A 44 6.36 -8.10 -14.76
C LEU A 44 6.29 -9.63 -14.93
N ALA A 45 6.67 -10.39 -13.90
CA ALA A 45 6.54 -11.85 -13.91
C ALA A 45 5.07 -12.28 -14.06
N ASN A 46 4.14 -11.57 -13.41
CA ASN A 46 2.71 -11.83 -13.58
C ASN A 46 2.23 -11.51 -15.01
N LEU A 47 2.69 -10.41 -15.61
CA LEU A 47 2.36 -10.06 -17.00
C LEU A 47 2.88 -11.12 -18.00
N MET A 48 4.14 -11.54 -17.84
CA MET A 48 4.72 -12.60 -18.67
C MET A 48 3.98 -13.94 -18.52
N LEU A 49 3.55 -14.28 -17.30
CA LEU A 49 2.74 -15.48 -17.06
C LEU A 49 1.36 -15.38 -17.72
N GLN A 50 0.76 -14.19 -17.82
CA GLN A 50 -0.48 -13.99 -18.57
C GLN A 50 -0.27 -14.21 -20.08
N GLU A 51 0.77 -13.58 -20.64
CA GLU A 51 1.08 -13.72 -22.07
C GLU A 51 1.37 -15.17 -22.46
N ASN A 52 2.15 -15.89 -21.65
CA ASN A 52 2.41 -17.32 -21.85
C ASN A 52 1.12 -18.16 -21.82
N ASN A 53 0.18 -17.83 -20.93
CA ASN A 53 -1.12 -18.52 -20.88
C ASN A 53 -1.96 -18.26 -22.15
N ASP A 54 -1.92 -17.04 -22.67
CA ASP A 54 -2.64 -16.68 -23.91
C ASP A 54 -2.03 -17.37 -25.13
N GLN A 55 -0.70 -17.45 -25.21
CA GLN A 55 0.01 -18.21 -26.25
C GLN A 55 -0.30 -19.72 -26.18
N LEU A 56 -0.34 -20.31 -24.99
CA LEU A 56 -0.71 -21.72 -24.81
C LEU A 56 -2.14 -21.99 -25.29
N LEU A 57 -3.09 -21.08 -25.00
CA LEU A 57 -4.46 -21.19 -25.50
C LEU A 57 -4.53 -21.18 -27.02
N HIS A 58 -3.79 -20.28 -27.67
CA HIS A 58 -3.74 -20.21 -29.13
C HIS A 58 -3.14 -21.49 -29.74
N THR A 59 -2.05 -21.99 -29.13
CA THR A 59 -1.41 -23.22 -29.59
C THR A 59 -2.33 -24.43 -29.45
N VAL A 60 -3.07 -24.55 -28.35
CA VAL A 60 -4.05 -25.63 -28.17
C VAL A 60 -5.19 -25.54 -29.19
N ALA A 61 -5.75 -24.36 -29.41
CA ALA A 61 -6.79 -24.18 -30.43
C ALA A 61 -6.31 -24.56 -31.85
N PHE A 62 -5.05 -24.26 -32.16
CA PHE A 62 -4.41 -24.68 -33.42
C PHE A 62 -4.25 -26.20 -33.50
N MET A 63 -3.79 -26.86 -32.43
CA MET A 63 -3.64 -28.32 -32.39
C MET A 63 -5.00 -29.04 -32.50
N GLU A 64 -6.04 -28.55 -31.81
CA GLU A 64 -7.42 -29.06 -31.95
C GLU A 64 -7.97 -28.91 -33.38
N GLY A 65 -7.54 -27.87 -34.10
CA GLY A 65 -7.85 -27.70 -35.52
C GLY A 65 -7.15 -28.72 -36.41
N ARG A 66 -5.86 -28.99 -36.15
CA ARG A 66 -5.11 -30.04 -36.88
C ARG A 66 -5.60 -31.44 -36.57
N GLU A 67 -5.97 -31.73 -35.33
CA GLU A 67 -6.53 -33.02 -34.91
C GLU A 67 -7.76 -33.36 -35.74
N ARG A 68 -8.70 -32.41 -35.88
CA ARG A 68 -9.90 -32.58 -36.71
C ARG A 68 -9.58 -32.96 -38.16
N ASN A 69 -8.47 -32.46 -38.72
CA ASN A 69 -8.04 -32.80 -40.07
C ASN A 69 -7.31 -34.16 -40.12
N ILE A 70 -6.45 -34.47 -39.14
CA ILE A 70 -5.68 -35.72 -39.07
C ILE A 70 -6.61 -36.93 -38.81
N SER A 71 -7.62 -36.78 -37.96
CA SER A 71 -8.64 -37.80 -37.71
C SER A 71 -9.47 -38.15 -38.95
N GLN A 72 -9.46 -37.30 -39.99
CA GLN A 72 -10.08 -37.59 -41.28
C GLN A 72 -9.13 -38.29 -42.27
N GLU A 73 -7.81 -38.25 -42.05
CA GLU A 73 -6.79 -38.70 -43.01
C GLU A 73 -5.99 -39.96 -42.58
N PHE A 74 -5.97 -40.39 -41.30
CA PHE A 74 -5.09 -41.48 -40.82
C PHE A 74 -5.73 -42.50 -39.81
N SER A 75 -5.05 -43.64 -39.65
CA SER A 75 -5.43 -44.83 -38.84
C SER A 75 -5.71 -44.54 -37.35
N PRO A 76 -6.64 -45.27 -36.68
CA PRO A 76 -7.19 -44.90 -35.36
C PRO A 76 -6.20 -44.78 -34.20
N ASP A 77 -5.09 -45.53 -34.25
CA ASP A 77 -4.20 -45.77 -33.10
C ASP A 77 -3.29 -44.57 -32.76
N LEU A 78 -2.87 -43.79 -33.77
CA LEU A 78 -2.13 -42.53 -33.56
C LEU A 78 -3.04 -41.39 -33.04
N SER A 79 -4.34 -41.45 -33.33
CA SER A 79 -5.28 -40.40 -32.89
C SER A 79 -5.51 -40.46 -31.38
N ASN A 80 -5.48 -41.65 -30.79
CA ASN A 80 -5.86 -41.86 -29.40
C ASN A 80 -4.83 -41.27 -28.41
N THR A 81 -3.53 -41.50 -28.66
CA THR A 81 -2.44 -40.97 -27.81
C THR A 81 -2.28 -39.45 -27.91
N HIS A 82 -2.52 -38.87 -29.09
CA HIS A 82 -2.50 -37.43 -29.30
C HIS A 82 -3.72 -36.74 -28.66
N SER A 83 -4.89 -37.36 -28.76
CA SER A 83 -6.14 -36.86 -28.15
C SER A 83 -6.09 -36.87 -26.62
N GLU A 84 -5.47 -37.91 -26.01
CA GLU A 84 -5.21 -37.95 -24.57
C GLU A 84 -4.26 -36.83 -24.12
N ALA A 85 -3.18 -36.58 -24.86
CA ALA A 85 -2.25 -35.49 -24.54
C ALA A 85 -2.92 -34.10 -24.61
N LEU A 86 -3.76 -33.86 -25.64
CA LEU A 86 -4.54 -32.62 -25.78
C LEU A 86 -5.58 -32.48 -24.66
N HIS A 87 -6.23 -33.57 -24.26
CA HIS A 87 -7.16 -33.60 -23.14
C HIS A 87 -6.50 -33.15 -21.83
N TRP A 88 -5.34 -33.73 -21.49
CA TRP A 88 -4.59 -33.36 -20.27
C TRP A 88 -4.04 -31.94 -20.31
N LEU A 89 -3.55 -31.47 -21.47
CA LEU A 89 -3.10 -30.09 -21.65
C LEU A 89 -4.26 -29.10 -21.45
N ASN A 90 -5.43 -29.39 -22.00
CA ASN A 90 -6.63 -28.59 -21.81
C ASN A 90 -7.08 -28.52 -20.35
N ILE A 91 -7.00 -29.64 -19.61
CA ILE A 91 -7.27 -29.66 -18.17
C ILE A 91 -6.30 -28.72 -17.43
N LYS A 92 -5.00 -28.80 -17.75
CA LYS A 92 -3.97 -27.98 -17.10
C LYS A 92 -4.18 -26.48 -17.35
N ILE A 93 -4.44 -26.10 -18.60
CA ILE A 93 -4.70 -24.70 -18.98
C ILE A 93 -5.97 -24.17 -18.30
N LYS A 94 -7.06 -24.95 -18.30
CA LYS A 94 -8.30 -24.57 -17.60
C LYS A 94 -8.07 -24.37 -16.10
N SER A 95 -7.28 -25.24 -15.48
CA SER A 95 -6.90 -25.13 -14.07
C SER A 95 -6.09 -23.86 -13.78
N GLN A 96 -5.04 -23.59 -14.57
CA GLN A 96 -4.21 -22.38 -14.43
C GLN A 96 -5.02 -21.10 -14.61
N ARG A 97 -5.89 -21.05 -15.64
CA ARG A 97 -6.78 -19.92 -15.90
C ARG A 97 -7.77 -19.68 -14.75
N ARG A 98 -8.35 -20.75 -14.18
CA ARG A 98 -9.21 -20.66 -12.99
C ARG A 98 -8.44 -20.09 -11.79
N GLY A 99 -7.20 -20.53 -11.57
CA GLY A 99 -6.32 -19.97 -10.54
C GLY A 99 -6.11 -18.47 -10.71
N PHE A 100 -5.76 -18.02 -11.91
CA PHE A 100 -5.56 -16.60 -12.21
C PHE A 100 -6.84 -15.76 -12.02
N LEU A 101 -7.99 -16.25 -12.51
CA LEU A 101 -9.29 -15.59 -12.32
C LEU A 101 -9.64 -15.47 -10.83
N ASN A 102 -9.36 -16.50 -10.02
CA ASN A 102 -9.55 -16.46 -8.58
C ASN A 102 -8.66 -15.42 -7.91
N LEU A 103 -7.38 -15.32 -8.30
CA LEU A 103 -6.47 -14.29 -7.79
C LEU A 103 -6.97 -12.88 -8.11
N LYS A 104 -7.39 -12.64 -9.37
CA LYS A 104 -7.96 -11.34 -9.78
C LYS A 104 -9.22 -10.99 -9.00
N LYS A 105 -10.13 -11.97 -8.80
CA LYS A 105 -11.35 -11.80 -8.01
C LYS A 105 -11.04 -11.52 -6.53
N ASN A 106 -10.07 -12.21 -5.95
CA ASN A 106 -9.64 -12.01 -4.57
C ASN A 106 -9.02 -10.63 -4.37
N LYS A 107 -8.14 -10.20 -5.29
CA LYS A 107 -7.56 -8.85 -5.29
C LYS A 107 -8.65 -7.77 -5.39
N GLN A 108 -9.61 -7.94 -6.29
CA GLN A 108 -10.73 -7.00 -6.43
C GLN A 108 -11.58 -6.92 -5.16
N LYS A 109 -11.85 -8.06 -4.51
CA LYS A 109 -12.59 -8.12 -3.25
C LYS A 109 -11.83 -7.47 -2.09
N TYR A 110 -10.51 -7.64 -2.04
CA TYR A 110 -9.65 -6.93 -1.08
C TYR A 110 -9.76 -5.42 -1.29
N ILE A 111 -9.56 -4.94 -2.52
CA ILE A 111 -9.63 -3.50 -2.85
C ILE A 111 -10.98 -2.92 -2.43
N GLN A 112 -12.08 -3.56 -2.79
CA GLN A 112 -13.43 -3.09 -2.44
C GLN A 112 -13.63 -2.98 -0.92
N ARG A 113 -13.15 -3.97 -0.15
CA ARG A 113 -13.24 -3.97 1.32
C ARG A 113 -12.37 -2.87 1.94
N THR A 114 -11.14 -2.72 1.46
CA THR A 114 -10.21 -1.69 1.95
C THR A 114 -10.71 -0.29 1.62
N VAL A 115 -11.25 -0.08 0.41
CA VAL A 115 -11.88 1.20 0.02
C VAL A 115 -13.09 1.48 0.90
N ALA A 116 -13.98 0.51 1.12
CA ALA A 116 -15.14 0.70 2.00
C ALA A 116 -14.72 1.05 3.43
N ALA A 117 -13.77 0.30 4.00
CA ALA A 117 -13.26 0.56 5.34
C ALA A 117 -12.63 1.96 5.48
N LEU A 118 -11.82 2.38 4.50
CA LEU A 118 -11.25 3.72 4.49
C LEU A 118 -12.32 4.82 4.36
N LYS A 119 -13.35 4.61 3.53
CA LYS A 119 -14.49 5.53 3.43
C LYS A 119 -15.23 5.67 4.75
N ASP A 120 -15.46 4.56 5.44
CA ASP A 120 -16.18 4.55 6.73
C ASP A 120 -15.42 5.33 7.81
N THR A 121 -14.08 5.40 7.74
CA THR A 121 -13.30 6.25 8.66
C THR A 121 -13.52 7.75 8.46
N GLY A 122 -13.91 8.17 7.25
CA GLY A 122 -14.03 9.58 6.87
C GLY A 122 -12.70 10.38 6.91
N ALA A 123 -11.55 9.72 7.06
CA ALA A 123 -10.25 10.38 7.20
C ALA A 123 -9.50 10.56 5.86
N PHE A 124 -9.90 9.86 4.78
CA PHE A 124 -9.27 10.03 3.48
C PHE A 124 -9.70 11.35 2.82
N THR A 125 -8.74 12.22 2.47
CA THR A 125 -9.02 13.54 1.91
C THR A 125 -8.97 13.52 0.38
N GLU A 126 -10.07 13.17 -0.28
CA GLU A 126 -10.13 13.00 -1.75
C GLU A 126 -9.71 14.28 -2.51
N ASN A 127 -10.26 15.44 -2.15
CA ASN A 127 -9.95 16.70 -2.83
C ASN A 127 -8.47 17.08 -2.70
N TRP A 128 -7.89 16.86 -1.52
CA TRP A 128 -6.48 17.11 -1.27
C TRP A 128 -5.61 16.15 -2.10
N TYR A 129 -5.94 14.85 -2.08
CA TYR A 129 -5.23 13.83 -2.84
C TYR A 129 -5.23 14.13 -4.34
N SER A 130 -6.39 14.48 -4.92
CA SER A 130 -6.50 14.87 -6.33
C SER A 130 -5.78 16.16 -6.68
N SER A 131 -5.65 17.09 -5.72
CA SER A 131 -4.90 18.33 -5.94
C SER A 131 -3.40 18.10 -5.88
N ARG A 132 -2.96 17.21 -4.97
CA ARG A 132 -1.56 16.81 -4.79
C ARG A 132 -1.05 15.91 -5.91
N TYR A 133 -1.93 15.08 -6.49
CA TYR A 133 -1.59 14.10 -7.52
C TYR A 133 -2.40 14.32 -8.81
N PRO A 134 -1.99 15.27 -9.68
CA PRO A 134 -2.70 15.58 -10.92
C PRO A 134 -2.84 14.39 -11.88
N ASP A 135 -1.86 13.50 -11.90
CA ASP A 135 -1.87 12.27 -12.71
C ASP A 135 -3.05 11.35 -12.36
N VAL A 136 -3.39 11.26 -11.06
CA VAL A 136 -4.55 10.50 -10.60
C VAL A 136 -5.85 11.16 -11.03
N ARG A 137 -5.93 12.49 -10.89
CA ARG A 137 -7.09 13.27 -11.34
C ARG A 137 -7.33 13.11 -12.83
N GLU A 138 -6.27 13.14 -13.63
CA GLU A 138 -6.33 12.99 -15.10
C GLU A 138 -6.66 11.55 -15.54
N SER A 139 -6.29 10.55 -14.73
CA SER A 139 -6.64 9.15 -15.01
C SER A 139 -8.14 8.83 -14.95
N GLY A 140 -8.94 9.68 -14.29
CA GLY A 140 -10.36 9.43 -14.02
C GLY A 140 -10.64 8.34 -12.98
N THR A 141 -9.61 7.74 -12.39
CA THR A 141 -9.75 6.75 -11.31
C THR A 141 -10.16 7.45 -10.00
N PRO A 142 -11.15 6.93 -9.25
CA PRO A 142 -11.49 7.49 -7.94
C PRO A 142 -10.25 7.54 -7.01
N PRO A 143 -9.94 8.69 -6.38
CA PRO A 143 -8.69 8.87 -5.62
C PRO A 143 -8.42 7.81 -4.56
N ILE A 144 -9.44 7.45 -3.79
CA ILE A 144 -9.34 6.41 -2.75
C ILE A 144 -9.08 5.02 -3.35
N GLU A 145 -9.66 4.72 -4.52
CA GLU A 145 -9.41 3.46 -5.22
C GLU A 145 -7.99 3.44 -5.78
N HIS A 146 -7.53 4.55 -6.37
CA HIS A 146 -6.14 4.69 -6.79
C HIS A 146 -5.18 4.47 -5.62
N TYR A 147 -5.41 5.12 -4.48
CA TYR A 147 -4.56 4.97 -3.31
C TYR A 147 -4.45 3.51 -2.84
N VAL A 148 -5.58 2.80 -2.76
CA VAL A 148 -5.62 1.39 -2.35
C VAL A 148 -4.99 0.45 -3.39
N ARG A 149 -5.06 0.77 -4.68
CA ARG A 149 -4.50 -0.07 -5.75
C ARG A 149 -3.00 0.14 -5.94
N HIS A 150 -2.56 1.38 -5.83
CA HIS A 150 -1.25 1.85 -6.29
C HIS A 150 -0.62 2.81 -5.29
N GLY A 151 -1.36 3.82 -4.84
CA GLY A 151 -0.78 4.98 -4.15
C GLY A 151 0.05 4.63 -2.91
N PHE A 152 -0.41 3.73 -2.04
CA PHE A 152 0.40 3.41 -0.85
C PHE A 152 1.69 2.65 -1.18
N ALA A 153 1.69 1.83 -2.24
CA ALA A 153 2.88 1.13 -2.70
C ALA A 153 3.86 2.08 -3.39
N GLU A 154 3.33 3.14 -4.01
CA GLU A 154 4.11 4.26 -4.57
C GLU A 154 4.56 5.29 -3.51
N GLY A 155 4.30 5.04 -2.22
CA GLY A 155 4.65 5.96 -1.15
C GLY A 155 3.79 7.23 -1.08
N ARG A 156 2.68 7.31 -1.82
CA ARG A 156 1.81 8.49 -1.84
C ARG A 156 1.11 8.71 -0.52
N PHE A 157 0.89 9.98 -0.19
CA PHE A 157 0.20 10.41 1.01
C PHE A 157 -1.32 10.36 0.80
N PRO A 158 -2.08 9.65 1.64
CA PRO A 158 -3.55 9.64 1.57
C PRO A 158 -4.19 10.85 2.26
N HIS A 159 -3.41 11.54 3.10
CA HIS A 159 -3.86 12.60 3.99
C HIS A 159 -2.70 13.58 4.23
N PRO A 160 -2.94 14.90 4.34
CA PRO A 160 -1.87 15.88 4.52
C PRO A 160 -1.00 15.65 5.77
N LEU A 161 -1.57 15.03 6.80
CA LEU A 161 -0.87 14.70 8.05
C LEU A 161 -0.46 13.22 8.18
N PHE A 162 -0.57 12.41 7.12
CA PHE A 162 -0.10 11.02 7.15
C PHE A 162 1.02 10.83 6.13
N ASP A 163 2.19 10.47 6.63
CA ASP A 163 3.36 10.20 5.81
C ASP A 163 3.53 8.69 5.63
N THR A 164 3.13 8.20 4.45
CA THR A 164 3.16 6.77 4.11
C THR A 164 4.56 6.18 4.19
N HIS A 165 5.55 6.90 3.68
CA HIS A 165 6.93 6.42 3.63
C HIS A 165 7.49 6.35 5.05
N TRP A 166 7.43 7.46 5.78
CA TRP A 166 7.90 7.55 7.16
C TRP A 166 7.21 6.52 8.06
N TYR A 167 5.90 6.32 7.89
CA TYR A 167 5.14 5.36 8.69
C TYR A 167 5.63 3.92 8.45
N LEU A 168 5.87 3.53 7.19
CA LEU A 168 6.35 2.18 6.85
C LEU A 168 7.82 1.96 7.26
N GLU A 169 8.65 3.00 7.19
CA GLU A 169 10.02 2.96 7.73
C GLU A 169 10.02 2.76 9.24
N ARG A 170 9.19 3.55 9.95
CA ARG A 170 9.12 3.52 11.41
C ARG A 170 8.50 2.22 11.94
N TYR A 171 7.50 1.68 11.24
CA TYR A 171 6.68 0.55 11.66
C TYR A 171 6.81 -0.63 10.70
N ARG A 172 7.97 -1.30 10.81
CA ARG A 172 8.40 -2.40 9.93
C ARG A 172 7.46 -3.59 9.89
N ASP A 173 6.77 -3.87 10.99
CA ASP A 173 5.74 -4.91 11.06
C ASP A 173 4.58 -4.65 10.08
N VAL A 174 4.22 -3.38 9.87
CA VAL A 174 3.20 -2.98 8.90
C VAL A 174 3.70 -3.20 7.47
N LEU A 175 4.95 -2.81 7.19
CA LEU A 175 5.57 -3.05 5.89
C LEU A 175 5.66 -4.54 5.55
N VAL A 176 6.17 -5.35 6.47
CA VAL A 176 6.34 -6.81 6.27
C VAL A 176 4.99 -7.51 6.10
N SER A 177 3.95 -7.07 6.82
CA SER A 177 2.61 -7.63 6.66
C SER A 177 1.92 -7.25 5.34
N GLY A 178 2.43 -6.24 4.62
CA GLY A 178 1.84 -5.74 3.37
C GLY A 178 0.47 -5.09 3.55
N GLN A 179 0.09 -4.74 4.77
CA GLN A 179 -1.18 -4.07 5.06
C GLN A 179 -1.16 -2.64 4.50
N ASN A 180 -2.35 -2.12 4.15
CA ASN A 180 -2.46 -0.71 3.80
C ASN A 180 -2.11 0.15 5.03
N PRO A 181 -1.04 0.97 4.99
CA PRO A 181 -0.51 1.64 6.18
C PRO A 181 -1.47 2.64 6.80
N PHE A 182 -2.24 3.33 5.96
CA PHE A 182 -3.21 4.32 6.44
C PHE A 182 -4.43 3.67 7.08
N LEU A 183 -4.95 2.59 6.48
CA LEU A 183 -6.02 1.83 7.12
C LEU A 183 -5.55 1.21 8.43
N HIS A 184 -4.33 0.65 8.47
CA HIS A 184 -3.73 0.14 9.70
C HIS A 184 -3.68 1.25 10.76
N TYR A 185 -3.14 2.43 10.42
CA TYR A 185 -3.08 3.55 11.36
C TYR A 185 -4.44 3.88 11.97
N LEU A 186 -5.46 4.07 11.13
CA LEU A 186 -6.81 4.49 11.55
C LEU A 186 -7.57 3.42 12.36
N THR A 187 -7.24 2.14 12.19
CA THR A 187 -7.93 1.03 12.85
C THR A 187 -7.21 0.56 14.11
N THR A 188 -5.89 0.42 14.08
CA THR A 188 -5.09 -0.14 15.18
C THR A 188 -3.95 0.79 15.58
N GLY A 189 -3.24 1.38 14.62
CA GLY A 189 -1.97 2.07 14.87
C GLY A 189 -2.08 3.22 15.89
N TRP A 190 -3.09 4.09 15.80
CA TRP A 190 -3.21 5.19 16.77
C TRP A 190 -3.53 4.70 18.20
N ARG A 191 -4.24 3.57 18.35
CA ARG A 191 -4.51 2.96 19.66
C ARG A 191 -3.24 2.37 20.28
N GLU A 192 -2.34 1.90 19.42
CA GLU A 192 -0.98 1.47 19.79
C GLU A 192 -0.01 2.64 19.98
N ARG A 193 -0.51 3.88 19.96
CA ARG A 193 0.29 5.12 20.07
C ARG A 193 1.34 5.28 18.98
N ARG A 194 1.08 4.73 17.79
CA ARG A 194 1.91 4.96 16.61
C ARG A 194 1.65 6.36 16.06
N ASP A 195 2.71 7.03 15.64
CA ASP A 195 2.67 8.37 15.09
C ASP A 195 2.42 8.32 13.58
N PRO A 196 1.65 9.24 12.98
CA PRO A 196 1.35 9.24 11.55
C PRO A 196 2.44 9.92 10.71
N ASN A 197 3.31 10.71 11.34
CA ASN A 197 4.43 11.43 10.74
C ASN A 197 5.42 11.87 11.85
N LYS A 198 6.55 12.45 11.48
CA LYS A 198 7.62 12.88 12.41
C LYS A 198 7.28 14.04 13.35
N HIS A 199 6.19 14.77 13.10
CA HIS A 199 5.83 16.00 13.82
C HIS A 199 4.54 15.90 14.64
N PHE A 200 3.76 14.85 14.45
CA PHE A 200 2.56 14.56 15.22
C PHE A 200 2.82 13.39 16.17
N HIS A 201 2.67 13.60 17.48
CA HIS A 201 2.92 12.56 18.48
C HIS A 201 1.61 12.11 19.13
N VAL A 202 1.09 10.95 18.74
CA VAL A 202 -0.19 10.41 19.23
C VAL A 202 -0.18 10.18 20.73
N GLY A 203 0.88 9.55 21.24
CA GLY A 203 1.03 9.29 22.68
C GLY A 203 0.97 10.57 23.50
N TRP A 204 1.68 11.61 23.04
CA TRP A 204 1.70 12.91 23.70
C TRP A 204 0.37 13.63 23.58
N TYR A 205 -0.23 13.68 22.38
CA TYR A 205 -1.47 14.38 22.09
C TYR A 205 -2.62 13.90 22.99
N LEU A 206 -2.82 12.58 23.06
CA LEU A 206 -3.84 11.97 23.92
C LEU A 206 -3.53 12.09 25.42
N ASN A 207 -2.27 12.25 25.79
CA ASN A 207 -1.91 12.52 27.19
C ASN A 207 -2.21 13.97 27.58
N MET A 208 -1.99 14.90 26.66
CA MET A 208 -2.24 16.33 26.86
C MET A 208 -3.74 16.66 26.79
N TYR A 209 -4.46 16.05 25.86
CA TYR A 209 -5.86 16.32 25.55
C TYR A 209 -6.75 15.15 25.97
N LYS A 210 -7.10 15.14 27.26
CA LYS A 210 -7.86 14.04 27.89
C LYS A 210 -9.26 13.89 27.32
N ASP A 211 -9.88 14.99 26.91
CA ASP A 211 -11.18 15.01 26.23
C ASP A 211 -11.17 14.19 24.93
N VAL A 212 -10.08 14.29 24.14
CA VAL A 212 -9.91 13.51 22.90
C VAL A 212 -9.72 12.02 23.22
N ALA A 213 -8.93 11.72 24.26
CA ALA A 213 -8.68 10.36 24.69
C ALA A 213 -9.93 9.68 25.25
N GLU A 214 -10.70 10.37 26.09
CA GLU A 214 -11.93 9.87 26.70
C GLU A 214 -13.04 9.70 25.66
N ALA A 215 -13.09 10.56 24.64
CA ALA A 215 -14.02 10.42 23.52
C ALA A 215 -13.61 9.37 22.48
N GLU A 216 -12.45 8.72 22.67
CA GLU A 216 -11.83 7.77 21.71
C GLU A 216 -11.72 8.32 20.28
N PHE A 217 -11.47 9.63 20.15
CA PHE A 217 -11.29 10.23 18.84
C PHE A 217 -9.89 9.92 18.28
N GLU A 218 -9.85 9.58 16.99
CA GLU A 218 -8.60 9.40 16.26
C GLU A 218 -7.81 10.73 16.28
N PRO A 219 -6.62 10.76 16.89
CA PRO A 219 -5.90 12.00 17.23
C PRO A 219 -5.50 12.86 16.02
N MET A 220 -5.00 12.25 14.95
CA MET A 220 -4.49 12.98 13.78
C MET A 220 -5.63 13.69 13.06
N ASN A 221 -6.73 12.99 12.80
CA ASN A 221 -7.92 13.55 12.16
C ASN A 221 -8.65 14.52 13.10
N HIS A 222 -8.67 14.27 14.42
CA HIS A 222 -9.16 15.24 15.39
C HIS A 222 -8.39 16.56 15.30
N TYR A 223 -7.05 16.51 15.33
CA TYR A 223 -6.24 17.70 15.19
C TYR A 223 -6.45 18.40 13.85
N TYR A 224 -6.49 17.62 12.76
CA TYR A 224 -6.70 18.16 11.42
C TYR A 224 -8.02 18.94 11.29
N ARG A 225 -9.11 18.38 11.84
CA ARG A 225 -10.46 18.95 11.72
C ARG A 225 -10.77 20.02 12.77
N PHE A 226 -10.28 19.86 14.00
CA PHE A 226 -10.67 20.69 15.14
C PHE A 226 -9.45 21.24 15.88
N GLY A 227 -8.52 20.37 16.28
CA GLY A 227 -7.46 20.74 17.21
C GLY A 227 -6.59 21.92 16.75
N ALA A 228 -6.29 22.03 15.44
CA ALA A 228 -5.56 23.18 14.92
C ALA A 228 -6.30 24.52 15.12
N ARG A 229 -7.62 24.55 14.90
CA ARG A 229 -8.48 25.73 15.11
C ARG A 229 -8.63 26.07 16.60
N GLU A 230 -8.56 25.05 17.44
CA GLU A 230 -8.54 25.17 18.89
C GLU A 230 -7.15 25.53 19.44
N LEU A 231 -6.17 25.80 18.56
CA LEU A 231 -4.78 26.11 18.92
C LEU A 231 -4.10 25.02 19.76
N ARG A 232 -4.57 23.77 19.64
CA ARG A 232 -3.90 22.61 20.24
C ARG A 232 -2.59 22.35 19.53
N ASP A 233 -1.63 21.79 20.24
CA ASP A 233 -0.33 21.43 19.71
C ASP A 233 -0.36 19.94 19.31
N PRO A 234 0.17 19.55 18.14
CA PRO A 234 0.21 18.15 17.70
C PRO A 234 1.35 17.36 18.36
N SER A 235 2.33 18.05 18.93
CA SER A 235 3.47 17.47 19.65
C SER A 235 4.12 18.51 20.56
N ARG A 236 5.00 18.05 21.46
CA ARG A 236 5.83 18.94 22.30
C ARG A 236 6.79 19.86 21.52
N PHE A 237 6.97 19.61 20.22
CA PHE A 237 7.96 20.31 19.39
C PHE A 237 7.33 21.27 18.38
N PHE A 238 6.00 21.27 18.27
CA PHE A 238 5.28 22.17 17.39
C PHE A 238 4.22 22.93 18.18
N SER A 239 4.38 24.25 18.29
CA SER A 239 3.34 25.10 18.86
C SER A 239 2.50 25.73 17.76
N THR A 240 1.23 25.34 17.68
CA THR A 240 0.27 25.83 16.69
C THR A 240 0.10 27.33 16.78
N LYS A 241 -0.07 27.85 18.00
CA LYS A 241 -0.22 29.29 18.25
C LYS A 241 1.00 30.09 17.80
N ILE A 242 2.20 29.63 18.16
CA ILE A 242 3.44 30.33 17.77
C ILE A 242 3.64 30.28 16.26
N TYR A 243 3.35 29.13 15.64
CA TYR A 243 3.49 28.95 14.21
C TYR A 243 2.58 29.88 13.41
N ILE A 244 1.29 29.95 13.78
CA ILE A 244 0.32 30.85 13.15
C ILE A 244 0.77 32.31 13.28
N ASN A 245 1.15 32.74 14.49
CA ASN A 245 1.57 34.13 14.73
C ASN A 245 2.81 34.54 13.93
N ARG A 246 3.72 33.60 13.65
CA ARG A 246 4.94 33.86 12.86
C ARG A 246 4.69 33.87 11.36
N ASN A 247 3.63 33.22 10.88
CA ASN A 247 3.30 33.08 9.47
C ASN A 247 1.99 33.82 9.15
N ASN A 248 1.87 35.07 9.59
CA ASN A 248 0.65 35.87 9.46
C ASN A 248 0.25 36.20 8.00
N ASN A 249 1.09 35.85 7.02
CA ASN A 249 0.82 35.94 5.60
C ASN A 249 0.00 34.75 5.05
N VAL A 250 -0.26 33.73 5.87
CA VAL A 250 -1.01 32.52 5.48
C VAL A 250 -2.42 32.55 6.09
N ASP A 251 -3.42 32.19 5.28
CA ASP A 251 -4.82 32.04 5.72
C ASP A 251 -5.02 30.68 6.42
N PHE A 252 -4.75 30.63 7.72
CA PHE A 252 -4.89 29.42 8.54
C PHE A 252 -6.34 29.04 8.89
N ASP A 253 -7.34 29.80 8.43
CA ASP A 253 -8.73 29.34 8.45
C ASP A 253 -8.97 28.26 7.37
N LYS A 254 -8.17 28.32 6.29
CA LYS A 254 -8.23 27.39 5.15
C LYS A 254 -7.12 26.35 5.15
N VAL A 255 -5.95 26.67 5.69
CA VAL A 255 -4.77 25.80 5.65
C VAL A 255 -4.46 25.27 7.04
N ASN A 256 -4.25 23.96 7.17
CA ASN A 256 -3.83 23.41 8.46
C ASN A 256 -2.37 23.85 8.76
N PRO A 257 -2.06 24.36 9.96
CA PRO A 257 -0.74 24.87 10.28
C PRO A 257 0.35 23.81 10.27
N LEU A 258 0.04 22.57 10.67
CA LEU A 258 1.02 21.48 10.60
C LEU A 258 1.25 21.02 9.16
N GLU A 259 0.20 20.97 8.35
CA GLU A 259 0.30 20.70 6.90
C GLU A 259 1.23 21.72 6.23
N HIS A 260 0.98 23.02 6.45
CA HIS A 260 1.83 24.08 5.90
C HIS A 260 3.28 23.97 6.40
N PHE A 261 3.49 23.65 7.67
CA PHE A 261 4.83 23.46 8.21
C PHE A 261 5.58 22.30 7.55
N MET A 262 4.89 21.19 7.33
CA MET A 262 5.47 20.04 6.64
C MET A 262 5.81 20.39 5.20
N ASP A 263 4.87 20.97 4.46
CA ASP A 263 5.07 21.25 3.03
C ASP A 263 6.17 22.29 2.74
N PHE A 264 6.42 23.24 3.65
CA PHE A 264 7.29 24.39 3.34
C PHE A 264 8.54 24.54 4.19
N LEU A 265 8.63 23.94 5.38
CA LEU A 265 9.70 24.30 6.34
C LEU A 265 10.44 23.14 6.98
N ALA A 266 9.81 21.98 7.17
CA ALA A 266 10.40 20.89 7.93
C ALA A 266 10.79 19.67 7.08
N ASP A 267 10.14 19.51 5.93
CA ASP A 267 10.41 18.49 4.93
C ASP A 267 9.70 18.85 3.63
N PRO A 268 10.26 19.68 2.73
CA PRO A 268 9.55 20.08 1.52
C PRO A 268 9.21 18.84 0.69
N ARG A 269 7.95 18.42 0.77
CA ARG A 269 7.42 17.20 0.14
C ARG A 269 7.16 17.41 -1.33
#